data_AF-A0A522BBM4-F1
#
_entry.id   AF-A0A522BBM4-F1
#
_cell.length_a   1.000
_cell.length_b   1.000
_cell.length_c   1.000
_cell.angle_alpha   90.00
_cell.angle_beta   90.00
_cell.angle_gamma   90.00
#
_symmetry.space_group_name_H-M   'P 1'
#
loop_
_entity.id
_entity.type
_entity.pdbx_description
1 polymer ?
#
loop_
_entity_poly.entity_id
_entity_poly.type
_entity_poly.pdbx_seq_one_letter_code
_entity_poly.pdbx_strand_id
1 'polypeptide(L)'
;VTRDIPNVSEESLRHLDESGIVQLGSEVKAGDVLVGKITPKGEQELSSEERLLRAIFGEKAKDVRDTSQRMNNAGGGKVVGVKIFSRENGHELKAGVLMQIQIFVAQLRKISVGDKLAGRHGNKGVVARILPVEDMPFMEDGTAVDVVLNPLGVPSRMNIGQLFETHLGMAARALGYKVATPPFNGVPNDVISSELVKAGFASDGKFQLFDGRDGSPFEERTTVGVMHMIKLHHMVSDKIHARSTGPYTMVTQQPLGGKAQNGGQRFGEMEVWALEAYGAAATLQEMITIKSDDVYGRAKAYESIIKDEPIVGPKLPESFNVLVKELQGLGLRVDLLDESEDAIIDAEQVIGSVINGEPVAAIPDLGEDGEIEETVVDEADDFGDLGDGVSIQDIDEVEEIKEEA
;
A
#
# COMPACT_ATOMS: atom_id res chain seq x y z
N VAL A 1 -20.21 -3.70 -19.60
CA VAL A 1 -20.36 -2.83 -18.42
C VAL A 1 -21.84 -2.78 -18.11
N THR A 2 -22.26 -3.02 -16.87
CA THR A 2 -23.68 -3.04 -16.48
C THR A 2 -23.82 -2.93 -14.97
N ARG A 3 -24.97 -2.43 -14.50
CA ARG A 3 -25.36 -2.47 -13.09
C ARG A 3 -25.91 -3.84 -12.64
N ASP A 4 -26.38 -4.69 -13.55
CA ASP A 4 -26.86 -6.06 -13.22
C ASP A 4 -25.67 -7.01 -13.04
N ILE A 5 -25.12 -7.02 -11.82
CA ILE A 5 -23.98 -7.85 -11.43
C ILE A 5 -24.50 -9.07 -10.64
N PRO A 6 -24.16 -10.31 -11.04
CA PRO A 6 -24.63 -11.52 -10.35
C PRO A 6 -24.06 -11.59 -8.92
N ASN A 7 -24.87 -12.08 -7.97
CA ASN A 7 -24.48 -12.36 -6.58
C ASN A 7 -23.94 -11.15 -5.79
N VAL A 8 -24.26 -9.92 -6.21
CA VAL A 8 -23.91 -8.68 -5.50
C VAL A 8 -25.17 -8.08 -4.88
N SER A 9 -25.07 -7.58 -3.64
CA SER A 9 -26.20 -6.95 -2.94
C SER A 9 -26.49 -5.55 -3.49
N GLU A 10 -27.74 -5.10 -3.39
CA GLU A 10 -28.14 -3.73 -3.77
C GLU A 10 -27.36 -2.66 -3.01
N GLU A 11 -26.97 -2.94 -1.76
CA GLU A 11 -26.15 -2.03 -0.96
C GLU A 11 -24.76 -1.80 -1.57
N SER A 12 -24.16 -2.83 -2.17
CA SER A 12 -22.89 -2.70 -2.89
C SER A 12 -23.02 -1.96 -4.23
N LEU A 13 -24.22 -1.91 -4.80
CA LEU A 13 -24.51 -1.22 -6.06
C LEU A 13 -24.97 0.24 -5.84
N ARG A 14 -25.11 0.70 -4.59
CA ARG A 14 -25.69 2.00 -4.24
C ARG A 14 -25.01 3.21 -4.89
N HIS A 15 -23.73 3.09 -5.24
CA HIS A 15 -22.95 4.16 -5.84
C HIS A 15 -22.94 4.13 -7.38
N LEU A 16 -23.46 3.06 -7.99
CA LEU A 16 -23.49 2.91 -9.44
C LEU A 16 -24.72 3.60 -10.04
N ASP A 17 -24.52 4.23 -11.19
CA ASP A 17 -25.59 4.69 -12.06
C ASP A 17 -26.25 3.54 -12.84
N GLU A 18 -27.23 3.86 -13.69
CA GLU A 18 -27.93 2.88 -14.53
C GLU A 18 -26.99 2.16 -15.52
N SER A 19 -25.89 2.79 -15.91
CA SER A 19 -24.88 2.21 -16.80
C SER A 19 -23.94 1.24 -16.07
N GLY A 20 -23.96 1.23 -14.73
CA GLY A 20 -23.05 0.44 -13.91
C GLY A 20 -21.73 1.13 -13.62
N ILE A 21 -21.67 2.47 -13.69
CA ILE A 21 -20.48 3.27 -13.41
C ILE A 21 -20.73 4.10 -12.15
N VAL A 22 -19.70 4.29 -11.32
CA VAL A 22 -19.82 5.09 -10.11
C VAL A 22 -20.21 6.55 -10.39
N GLN A 23 -21.12 7.09 -9.58
CA GLN A 23 -21.60 8.47 -9.73
C GLN A 23 -20.60 9.49 -9.17
N LEU A 24 -20.49 10.64 -9.85
CA LEU A 24 -19.71 11.79 -9.38
C LEU A 24 -20.18 12.24 -8.00
N GLY A 25 -19.23 12.52 -7.12
CA GLY A 25 -19.48 12.94 -5.75
C GLY A 25 -19.75 11.80 -4.77
N SER A 26 -19.83 10.55 -5.22
CA SER A 26 -19.94 9.38 -4.35
C SER A 26 -18.71 9.26 -3.44
N GLU A 27 -18.95 8.99 -2.16
CA GLU A 27 -17.90 8.64 -1.19
C GLU A 27 -17.72 7.12 -1.20
N VAL A 28 -16.61 6.66 -1.77
CA VAL A 28 -16.30 5.25 -1.96
C VAL A 28 -15.24 4.79 -0.96
N LYS A 29 -15.40 3.57 -0.48
CA LYS A 29 -14.51 2.89 0.47
C LYS A 29 -13.89 1.66 -0.17
N ALA A 30 -12.87 1.10 0.48
CA ALA A 30 -12.26 -0.17 0.12
C ALA A 30 -13.33 -1.25 -0.15
N GLY A 31 -13.25 -1.90 -1.30
CA GLY A 31 -14.17 -2.96 -1.74
C GLY A 31 -15.45 -2.51 -2.43
N ASP A 32 -15.80 -1.22 -2.38
CA ASP A 32 -16.95 -0.68 -3.13
C ASP A 32 -16.74 -0.85 -4.64
N VAL A 33 -17.82 -1.13 -5.37
CA VAL A 33 -17.77 -1.30 -6.83
C VAL A 33 -17.68 0.07 -7.51
N LEU A 34 -16.67 0.24 -8.35
CA LEU A 34 -16.44 1.46 -9.13
C LEU A 34 -16.99 1.33 -10.55
N VAL A 35 -16.82 0.16 -11.16
CA VAL A 35 -17.37 -0.16 -12.50
C VAL A 35 -17.89 -1.59 -12.48
N GLY A 36 -19.18 -1.74 -12.73
CA GLY A 36 -19.82 -3.02 -12.94
C GLY A 36 -19.39 -3.66 -14.27
N LYS A 37 -18.65 -4.76 -14.20
CA LYS A 37 -18.17 -5.51 -15.35
C LYS A 37 -18.55 -6.97 -15.18
N ILE A 38 -19.10 -7.54 -16.25
CA ILE A 38 -19.44 -8.96 -16.32
C ILE A 38 -18.69 -9.58 -17.50
N THR A 39 -18.16 -10.78 -17.29
CA THR A 39 -17.50 -11.57 -18.32
C THR A 39 -18.28 -12.88 -18.49
N PRO A 40 -18.56 -13.35 -19.72
CA PRO A 40 -19.14 -14.66 -19.90
C PRO A 40 -18.23 -15.73 -19.29
N LYS A 41 -18.83 -16.68 -18.58
CA LYS A 41 -18.10 -17.86 -18.10
C LYS A 41 -17.75 -18.72 -19.31
N GLY A 42 -16.52 -19.24 -19.36
CA GLY A 42 -16.16 -20.26 -20.34
C GLY A 42 -17.05 -21.50 -20.19
N GLU A 43 -17.10 -22.35 -21.22
CA GLU A 43 -17.70 -23.69 -21.14
C GLU A 43 -16.85 -24.59 -20.23
N GLN A 44 -16.87 -24.35 -18.93
CA GLN A 44 -16.39 -25.29 -17.94
C GLN A 44 -17.56 -26.14 -17.45
N GLU A 45 -17.40 -27.45 -17.56
CA GLU A 45 -18.31 -28.39 -16.93
C GLU A 45 -18.27 -28.19 -15.41
N LEU A 46 -19.42 -27.82 -14.83
CA LEU A 46 -19.57 -27.70 -13.39
C LEU A 46 -19.20 -29.00 -12.69
N SER A 47 -18.56 -28.92 -11.53
CA SER A 47 -18.29 -30.08 -10.69
C SER A 47 -19.59 -30.73 -10.22
N SER A 48 -19.52 -32.00 -9.79
CA SER A 48 -20.70 -32.73 -9.31
C SER A 48 -21.31 -32.07 -8.07
N GLU A 49 -20.48 -31.48 -7.21
CA GLU A 49 -20.84 -30.73 -6.01
C GLU A 49 -21.59 -29.44 -6.36
N GLU A 50 -21.08 -28.67 -7.32
CA GLU A 50 -21.75 -27.44 -7.76
C GLU A 50 -23.08 -27.73 -8.48
N ARG A 51 -23.13 -28.81 -9.28
CA ARG A 51 -24.38 -29.26 -9.91
C ARG A 51 -25.43 -29.61 -8.85
N LEU A 52 -25.04 -30.30 -7.78
CA LEU A 52 -25.93 -30.65 -6.68
C LEU A 52 -26.41 -29.42 -5.92
N LEU A 53 -25.50 -28.50 -5.56
CA LEU A 53 -25.86 -27.26 -4.88
C LEU A 53 -26.88 -26.46 -5.70
N ARG A 54 -26.66 -26.32 -7.01
CA ARG A 54 -27.62 -25.65 -7.90
C ARG A 54 -28.96 -26.36 -7.99
N ALA A 55 -28.96 -27.70 -8.01
CA ALA A 55 -30.20 -28.48 -8.01
C ALA A 55 -31.03 -28.28 -6.73
N ILE A 56 -30.36 -28.09 -5.58
CA ILE A 56 -31.02 -27.85 -4.28
C ILE A 56 -31.56 -26.41 -4.19
N PHE A 57 -30.76 -25.41 -4.55
CA PHE A 57 -31.12 -24.00 -4.38
C PHE A 57 -31.94 -23.42 -5.54
N GLY A 58 -32.09 -24.15 -6.65
CA GLY A 58 -32.88 -23.71 -7.80
C GLY A 58 -32.33 -22.49 -8.51
N GLU A 59 -31.07 -22.12 -8.24
CA GLU A 59 -30.38 -21.03 -8.91
C GLU A 59 -30.14 -21.42 -10.38
N LYS A 60 -30.86 -20.75 -11.30
CA LYS A 60 -30.54 -20.85 -12.73
C LYS A 60 -29.13 -20.33 -12.94
N ALA A 61 -28.31 -21.08 -13.68
CA ALA A 61 -26.98 -20.63 -14.07
C ALA A 61 -27.09 -19.28 -14.79
N LYS A 62 -26.60 -18.20 -14.17
CA LYS A 62 -26.25 -17.00 -14.92
C LYS A 62 -24.92 -17.31 -15.61
N ASP A 63 -24.89 -17.21 -16.94
CA ASP A 63 -23.73 -17.54 -17.80
C ASP A 63 -22.58 -16.51 -17.68
N VAL A 64 -22.63 -15.65 -16.67
CA VAL A 64 -21.72 -14.51 -16.50
C VAL A 64 -21.12 -14.51 -15.09
N ARG A 65 -19.87 -14.05 -15.00
CA ARG A 65 -19.10 -13.86 -13.77
C ARG A 65 -18.92 -12.37 -13.51
N ASP A 66 -18.95 -11.98 -12.25
CA ASP A 66 -18.56 -10.62 -11.81
C ASP A 66 -17.04 -10.44 -11.98
N THR A 67 -16.64 -9.49 -12.82
CA THR A 67 -15.26 -9.04 -13.03
C THR A 67 -15.12 -7.53 -12.82
N SER A 68 -15.99 -6.98 -11.97
CA SER A 68 -16.11 -5.54 -11.72
C SER A 68 -14.85 -4.94 -11.11
N GLN A 69 -14.54 -3.71 -11.54
CA GLN A 69 -13.46 -2.93 -10.92
C GLN A 69 -13.93 -2.45 -9.54
N ARG A 70 -13.17 -2.78 -8.51
CA ARG A 70 -13.44 -2.38 -7.12
C ARG A 70 -12.39 -1.40 -6.62
N MET A 71 -12.76 -0.62 -5.61
CA MET A 71 -11.82 0.24 -4.90
C MET A 71 -10.81 -0.62 -4.15
N ASN A 72 -9.52 -0.27 -4.27
CA ASN A 72 -8.45 -1.00 -3.61
C ASN A 72 -8.56 -0.94 -2.07
N ASN A 73 -7.97 -1.94 -1.39
CA ASN A 73 -8.06 -2.07 0.06
C ASN A 73 -7.36 -0.94 0.84
N ALA A 74 -6.43 -0.23 0.21
CA ALA A 74 -5.65 0.84 0.83
C ALA A 74 -6.27 2.24 0.64
N GLY A 75 -7.35 2.35 -0.14
CA GLY A 75 -7.89 3.61 -0.61
C GLY A 75 -9.35 3.85 -0.24
N GLY A 76 -9.75 5.09 -0.50
CA GLY A 76 -11.09 5.59 -0.29
C GLY A 76 -11.09 7.10 -0.50
N GLY A 77 -12.23 7.65 -0.87
CA GLY A 77 -12.33 9.07 -1.14
C GLY A 77 -13.59 9.42 -1.89
N LYS A 78 -13.62 10.65 -2.39
CA LYS A 78 -14.74 11.17 -3.16
C LYS A 78 -14.43 11.06 -4.64
N VAL A 79 -15.35 10.51 -5.41
CA VAL A 79 -15.25 10.50 -6.88
C VAL A 79 -15.37 11.94 -7.38
N VAL A 80 -14.34 12.44 -8.03
CA VAL A 80 -14.27 13.83 -8.55
C VAL A 80 -14.37 13.90 -10.07
N GLY A 81 -14.13 12.79 -10.77
CA GLY A 81 -14.18 12.75 -12.23
C GLY A 81 -14.39 11.33 -12.74
N VAL A 82 -15.13 11.21 -13.83
CA VAL A 82 -15.29 9.98 -14.60
C VAL A 82 -15.11 10.35 -16.07
N LYS A 83 -14.18 9.67 -16.76
CA LYS A 83 -13.96 9.83 -18.19
C LYS A 83 -14.21 8.49 -18.88
N ILE A 84 -15.03 8.51 -19.93
CA ILE A 84 -15.40 7.33 -20.69
C ILE A 84 -14.90 7.51 -22.12
N PHE A 85 -14.05 6.58 -22.56
CA PHE A 85 -13.51 6.55 -23.92
C PHE A 85 -14.13 5.37 -24.67
N SER A 86 -14.76 5.66 -25.81
CA SER A 86 -15.33 4.67 -26.72
C SER A 86 -14.90 4.96 -28.15
N ARG A 87 -14.87 3.93 -29.01
CA ARG A 87 -14.61 4.10 -30.44
C ARG A 87 -15.70 4.90 -31.14
N GLU A 88 -16.94 4.80 -30.66
CA GLU A 88 -18.10 5.54 -31.17
C GLU A 88 -17.92 7.06 -31.01
N ASN A 89 -17.26 7.48 -29.92
CA ASN A 89 -16.93 8.87 -29.65
C ASN A 89 -15.66 9.36 -30.38
N GLY A 90 -15.10 8.54 -31.28
CA GLY A 90 -13.90 8.89 -32.05
C GLY A 90 -12.57 8.76 -31.29
N HIS A 91 -12.56 8.09 -30.13
CA HIS A 91 -11.33 7.85 -29.39
C HIS A 91 -10.55 6.65 -29.93
N GLU A 92 -9.23 6.79 -30.00
CA GLU A 92 -8.32 5.70 -30.36
C GLU A 92 -8.14 4.77 -29.15
N LEU A 93 -8.53 3.50 -29.30
CA LEU A 93 -8.42 2.47 -28.28
C LEU A 93 -7.57 1.30 -28.79
N LYS A 94 -6.85 0.64 -27.88
CA LYS A 94 -6.10 -0.59 -28.18
C LYS A 94 -7.01 -1.64 -28.84
N ALA A 95 -6.42 -2.50 -29.68
CA ALA A 95 -7.15 -3.59 -30.31
C ALA A 95 -7.79 -4.51 -29.26
N GLY A 96 -9.05 -4.91 -29.48
CA GLY A 96 -9.81 -5.71 -28.50
C GLY A 96 -10.48 -4.92 -27.37
N VAL A 97 -10.14 -3.64 -27.17
CA VAL A 97 -10.80 -2.79 -26.16
C VAL A 97 -12.02 -2.10 -26.77
N LEU A 98 -13.20 -2.40 -26.20
CA LEU A 98 -14.48 -1.80 -26.59
C LEU A 98 -14.66 -0.39 -25.99
N MET A 99 -14.32 -0.26 -24.71
CA MET A 99 -14.51 0.95 -23.91
C MET A 99 -13.44 1.00 -22.83
N GLN A 100 -12.93 2.20 -22.53
CA GLN A 100 -12.02 2.45 -21.41
C GLN A 100 -12.66 3.48 -20.47
N ILE A 101 -12.70 3.19 -19.17
CA ILE A 101 -13.32 4.05 -18.16
C ILE A 101 -12.23 4.43 -17.16
N GLN A 102 -12.02 5.73 -16.95
CA GLN A 102 -11.11 6.28 -15.96
C GLN A 102 -11.90 6.97 -14.86
N ILE A 103 -11.63 6.61 -13.61
CA ILE A 103 -12.31 7.15 -12.43
C ILE A 103 -11.26 7.86 -11.56
N PHE A 104 -11.49 9.14 -11.32
CA PHE A 104 -10.65 9.99 -10.48
C PHE A 104 -11.27 10.07 -9.08
N VAL A 105 -10.51 9.63 -8.09
CA VAL A 105 -10.93 9.65 -6.68
C VAL A 105 -9.99 10.55 -5.90
N ALA A 106 -10.53 11.58 -5.26
CA ALA A 106 -9.77 12.50 -4.44
C ALA A 106 -9.91 12.14 -2.96
N GLN A 107 -8.80 12.24 -2.22
CA GLN A 107 -8.75 11.98 -0.79
C GLN A 107 -8.03 13.12 -0.08
N LEU A 108 -8.65 13.65 0.98
CA LEU A 108 -7.98 14.59 1.88
C LEU A 108 -7.19 13.81 2.92
N ARG A 109 -5.86 13.95 2.91
CA ARG A 109 -4.96 13.23 3.82
C ARG A 109 -4.37 14.17 4.87
N LYS A 110 -4.87 14.06 6.11
CA LYS A 110 -4.31 14.77 7.27
C LYS A 110 -2.96 14.18 7.68
N ILE A 111 -2.19 14.90 8.49
CA ILE A 111 -0.96 14.36 9.09
C ILE A 111 -1.35 13.28 10.10
N SER A 112 -0.71 12.12 10.01
CA SER A 112 -0.89 11.01 10.94
C SER A 112 0.43 10.52 11.52
N VAL A 113 0.34 9.79 12.64
CA VAL A 113 1.47 9.04 13.20
C VAL A 113 2.00 8.08 12.13
N GLY A 114 3.33 8.08 11.93
CA GLY A 114 3.97 7.32 10.86
C GLY A 114 4.29 8.13 9.60
N ASP A 115 3.68 9.30 9.40
CA ASP A 115 4.04 10.18 8.28
C ASP A 115 5.42 10.79 8.46
N LYS A 116 6.12 11.01 7.34
CA LYS A 116 7.48 11.58 7.34
C LYS A 116 7.45 13.09 7.12
N LEU A 117 8.09 13.82 8.03
CA LEU A 117 8.32 15.26 7.93
C LEU A 117 9.81 15.56 7.73
N ALA A 118 10.12 16.70 7.13
CA ALA A 118 11.48 17.15 6.94
C ALA A 118 11.61 18.68 7.03
N GLY A 119 12.70 19.15 7.64
CA GLY A 119 13.14 20.54 7.48
C GLY A 119 14.06 20.68 6.26
N ARG A 120 14.29 21.92 5.84
CA ARG A 120 15.14 22.25 4.67
C ARG A 120 16.62 21.91 4.88
N HIS A 121 17.04 21.76 6.14
CA HIS A 121 18.42 21.46 6.55
C HIS A 121 18.70 19.95 6.66
N GLY A 122 17.86 19.10 6.07
CA GLY A 122 18.07 17.65 6.02
C GLY A 122 17.68 16.90 7.31
N ASN A 123 17.16 17.60 8.32
CA ASN A 123 16.51 16.96 9.46
C ASN A 123 15.22 16.28 8.99
N LYS A 124 15.21 14.94 9.00
CA LYS A 124 14.05 14.12 8.62
C LYS A 124 13.62 13.30 9.82
N GLY A 125 12.32 13.18 10.01
CA GLY A 125 11.73 12.44 11.12
C GLY A 125 10.38 11.85 10.74
N VAL A 126 9.97 10.83 11.48
CA VAL A 126 8.62 10.27 11.41
C VAL A 126 7.83 10.82 12.59
N VAL A 127 6.56 11.19 12.37
CA VAL A 127 5.66 11.61 13.45
C VAL A 127 5.44 10.41 14.37
N ALA A 128 6.01 10.45 15.58
CA ALA A 128 5.92 9.36 16.54
C ALA A 128 4.64 9.43 17.40
N ARG A 129 4.19 10.65 17.72
CA ARG A 129 3.01 10.90 18.54
C ARG A 129 2.41 12.25 18.20
N ILE A 130 1.09 12.35 18.26
CA ILE A 130 0.33 13.60 18.21
C ILE A 130 -0.24 13.79 19.61
N LEU A 131 0.16 14.85 20.30
CA LEU A 131 -0.31 15.17 21.64
C LEU A 131 -1.47 16.18 21.58
N PRO A 132 -2.41 16.12 22.53
CA PRO A 132 -3.32 17.23 22.78
C PRO A 132 -2.56 18.51 23.12
N VAL A 133 -3.15 19.67 22.86
CA VAL A 133 -2.49 20.97 23.06
C VAL A 133 -2.16 21.24 24.53
N GLU A 134 -3.00 20.72 25.44
CA GLU A 134 -2.83 20.82 26.89
C GLU A 134 -1.61 20.06 27.42
N ASP A 135 -1.17 19.00 26.72
CA ASP A 135 -0.01 18.20 27.10
C ASP A 135 1.30 18.74 26.48
N MET A 136 1.20 19.69 25.55
CA MET A 136 2.37 20.23 24.86
C MET A 136 3.14 21.20 25.76
N PRO A 137 4.48 21.22 25.68
CA PRO A 137 5.26 22.24 26.36
C PRO A 137 4.83 23.64 25.91
N PHE A 138 4.74 24.56 26.86
CA PHE A 138 4.29 25.93 26.59
C PHE A 138 5.27 26.97 27.15
N MET A 139 5.23 28.17 26.57
CA MET A 139 6.05 29.32 26.96
C MET A 139 5.38 30.12 28.10
N GLU A 140 6.11 31.05 28.71
CA GLU A 140 5.60 31.92 29.80
C GLU A 140 4.31 32.69 29.45
N ASP A 141 4.08 32.97 28.16
CA ASP A 141 2.89 33.64 27.64
C ASP A 141 1.67 32.70 27.48
N GLY A 142 1.82 31.41 27.78
CA GLY A 142 0.81 30.37 27.61
C GLY A 142 0.76 29.76 26.21
N THR A 143 1.60 30.21 25.27
CA THR A 143 1.62 29.67 23.91
C THR A 143 2.29 28.29 23.90
N ALA A 144 1.55 27.25 23.49
CA ALA A 144 2.06 25.90 23.29
C ALA A 144 2.94 25.81 22.04
N VAL A 145 3.94 24.93 22.06
CA VAL A 145 4.77 24.64 20.88
C VAL A 145 4.06 23.68 19.93
N ASP A 146 4.33 23.80 18.61
CA ASP A 146 3.69 22.94 17.59
C ASP A 146 4.42 21.60 17.42
N VAL A 147 5.75 21.60 17.45
CA VAL A 147 6.60 20.43 17.17
C VAL A 147 7.79 20.41 18.11
N VAL A 148 8.06 19.24 18.71
CA VAL A 148 9.26 19.00 19.54
C VAL A 148 10.26 18.17 18.75
N LEU A 149 11.44 18.75 18.47
CA LEU A 149 12.53 18.08 17.76
C LEU A 149 13.64 17.67 18.72
N ASN A 150 14.12 16.44 18.59
CA ASN A 150 15.22 15.93 19.43
C ASN A 150 16.55 16.63 19.08
N PRO A 151 17.24 17.29 20.03
CA PRO A 151 18.48 18.01 19.78
C PRO A 151 19.67 17.10 19.43
N LEU A 152 19.66 15.82 19.81
CA LEU A 152 20.79 14.88 19.60
C LEU A 152 21.13 14.68 18.12
N GLY A 153 20.18 14.94 17.22
CA GLY A 153 20.38 14.83 15.78
C GLY A 153 21.21 15.96 15.17
N VAL A 154 21.38 17.10 15.86
CA VAL A 154 22.05 18.29 15.29
C VAL A 154 23.57 18.17 15.37
N PRO A 155 24.20 17.85 16.52
CA PRO A 155 25.67 17.79 16.62
C PRO A 155 26.27 16.71 15.71
N SER A 156 25.64 15.54 15.64
CA SER A 156 26.12 14.40 14.84
C SER A 156 26.04 14.64 13.34
N ARG A 157 25.08 15.45 12.88
CA ARG A 157 24.84 15.72 11.45
C ARG A 157 25.42 17.04 10.96
N MET A 158 25.96 17.86 11.87
CA MET A 158 26.58 19.16 11.58
C MET A 158 25.69 20.12 10.78
N ASN A 159 24.36 19.98 10.88
CA ASN A 159 23.39 20.82 10.18
C ASN A 159 22.87 21.97 11.06
N ILE A 160 23.81 22.78 11.55
CA ILE A 160 23.57 23.89 12.49
C ILE A 160 22.64 24.97 11.91
N GLY A 161 22.55 25.07 10.58
CA GLY A 161 21.67 26.03 9.88
C GLY A 161 20.23 26.02 10.37
N GLN A 162 19.71 24.86 10.80
CA GLN A 162 18.35 24.76 11.36
C GLN A 162 18.16 25.58 12.65
N LEU A 163 19.22 25.75 13.45
CA LEU A 163 19.18 26.56 14.66
C LEU A 163 19.16 28.05 14.32
N PHE A 164 19.96 28.46 13.32
CA PHE A 164 19.93 29.84 12.82
C PHE A 164 18.56 30.19 12.22
N GLU A 165 17.96 29.26 11.47
CA GLU A 165 16.58 29.42 10.97
C GLU A 165 15.59 29.58 12.12
N THR A 166 15.68 28.73 13.16
CA THR A 166 14.79 28.76 14.32
C THR A 166 14.85 30.11 15.05
N HIS A 167 16.06 30.61 15.33
CA HIS A 167 16.28 31.88 16.03
C HIS A 167 15.80 33.08 15.21
N LEU A 168 16.24 33.17 13.96
CA LEU A 168 15.88 34.28 13.07
C LEU A 168 14.38 34.27 12.75
N GLY A 169 13.79 33.08 12.59
CA GLY A 169 12.36 32.90 12.40
C GLY A 169 11.54 33.37 13.60
N MET A 170 12.03 33.17 14.83
CA MET A 170 11.38 33.67 16.04
C MET A 170 11.35 35.20 16.08
N ALA A 171 12.50 35.85 15.84
CA ALA A 171 12.58 37.31 15.78
C ALA A 171 11.67 37.88 14.67
N ALA A 172 11.71 37.26 13.48
CA ALA A 172 10.90 37.67 12.34
C ALA A 172 9.40 37.54 12.59
N ARG A 173 8.95 36.47 13.28
CA ARG A 173 7.54 36.27 13.67
C ARG A 173 7.07 37.35 14.64
N ALA A 174 7.86 37.67 15.66
CA ALA A 174 7.49 38.67 16.67
C ALA A 174 7.49 40.10 16.10
N LEU A 175 8.42 40.42 15.21
CA LEU A 175 8.54 41.74 14.60
C LEU A 175 7.69 41.90 13.32
N GLY A 176 7.06 40.82 12.84
CA GLY A 176 6.11 40.86 11.73
C GLY A 176 6.73 41.01 10.34
N TYR A 177 7.98 40.54 10.14
CA TYR A 177 8.64 40.56 8.83
C TYR A 177 8.99 39.17 8.31
N LYS A 178 9.28 39.07 7.01
CA LYS A 178 9.79 37.84 6.38
C LYS A 178 11.26 38.03 6.06
N VAL A 179 12.04 36.95 6.18
CA VAL A 179 13.49 37.00 5.89
C VAL A 179 13.82 36.21 4.65
N ALA A 180 14.56 36.83 3.74
CA ALA A 180 15.23 36.16 2.64
C ALA A 180 16.73 36.21 2.89
N THR A 181 17.35 35.04 3.07
CA THR A 181 18.80 34.92 3.25
C THR A 181 19.40 34.24 2.01
N PRO A 182 20.24 34.93 1.22
CA PRO A 182 20.90 34.30 0.09
C PRO A 182 21.80 33.13 0.52
N PRO A 183 21.95 32.09 -0.31
CA PRO A 183 22.96 31.06 -0.10
C PRO A 183 24.36 31.68 -0.03
N PHE A 184 25.20 31.22 0.90
CA PHE A 184 26.58 31.67 1.11
C PHE A 184 26.80 33.14 1.50
N ASN A 185 25.74 33.96 1.54
CA ASN A 185 25.78 35.32 2.07
C ASN A 185 24.66 35.50 3.11
N GLY A 186 24.80 34.74 4.20
CA GLY A 186 23.81 34.65 5.26
C GLY A 186 23.85 35.78 6.28
N VAL A 187 22.85 35.81 7.16
CA VAL A 187 22.80 36.75 8.28
C VAL A 187 23.84 36.37 9.33
N PRO A 188 24.75 37.28 9.73
CA PRO A 188 25.72 37.02 10.80
C PRO A 188 25.03 36.76 12.14
N ASN A 189 25.65 35.95 13.01
CA ASN A 189 25.09 35.59 14.31
C ASN A 189 24.82 36.79 15.22
N ASP A 190 25.67 37.82 15.16
CA ASP A 190 25.50 39.05 15.93
C ASP A 190 24.23 39.80 15.53
N VAL A 191 23.89 39.77 14.23
CA VAL A 191 22.66 40.37 13.71
C VAL A 191 21.45 39.58 14.20
N ILE A 192 21.48 38.24 14.12
CA ILE A 192 20.40 37.38 14.64
C ILE A 192 20.15 37.65 16.13
N SER A 193 21.22 37.73 16.91
CA SER A 193 21.16 38.04 18.34
C SER A 193 20.56 39.43 18.59
N SER A 194 20.93 40.42 17.78
CA SER A 194 20.36 41.77 17.88
C SER A 194 18.88 41.84 17.52
N GLU A 195 18.43 41.06 16.54
CA GLU A 195 17.02 40.98 16.15
C GLU A 195 16.17 40.28 17.23
N LEU A 196 16.70 39.23 17.87
CA LEU A 196 16.05 38.61 19.03
C LEU A 196 15.86 39.61 20.18
N VAL A 197 16.88 40.41 20.49
CA VAL A 197 16.79 41.44 21.54
C VAL A 197 15.80 42.54 21.16
N LYS A 198 15.77 42.98 19.90
CA LYS A 198 14.76 43.93 19.40
C LYS A 198 13.34 43.39 19.51
N ALA A 199 13.16 42.08 19.33
CA ALA A 199 11.90 41.38 19.51
C ALA A 199 11.50 41.18 20.99
N GLY A 200 12.35 41.57 21.95
CA GLY A 200 12.11 41.40 23.38
C GLY A 200 12.51 40.02 23.93
N PHE A 201 13.27 39.23 23.17
CA PHE A 201 13.74 37.90 23.56
C PHE A 201 15.20 37.90 23.99
N ALA A 202 15.61 36.83 24.67
CA ALA A 202 17.01 36.62 25.02
C ALA A 202 17.86 36.41 23.76
N SER A 203 19.10 36.92 23.79
CA SER A 203 20.03 36.84 22.66
C SER A 203 20.46 35.40 22.30
N ASP A 204 20.28 34.45 23.22
CA ASP A 204 20.60 33.04 23.02
C ASP A 204 19.47 32.24 22.33
N GLY A 205 18.31 32.85 22.08
CA GLY A 205 17.16 32.21 21.45
C GLY A 205 16.50 31.12 22.32
N LYS A 206 16.79 31.11 23.62
CA LYS A 206 16.25 30.13 24.57
C LYS A 206 15.11 30.73 25.40
N PHE A 207 14.15 29.90 25.77
CA PHE A 207 12.98 30.28 26.55
C PHE A 207 12.83 29.34 27.75
N GLN A 208 12.26 29.84 28.85
CA GLN A 208 11.76 28.96 29.90
C GLN A 208 10.49 28.29 29.38
N LEU A 209 10.49 26.96 29.35
CA LEU A 209 9.33 26.16 29.00
C LEU A 209 8.76 25.52 30.27
N PHE A 210 7.46 25.25 30.22
CA PHE A 210 6.71 24.55 31.26
C PHE A 210 6.11 23.27 30.67
N ASP A 211 6.05 22.21 31.49
CA ASP A 211 5.38 20.97 31.11
C ASP A 211 3.86 21.19 31.12
N GLY A 212 3.19 20.85 30.01
CA GLY A 212 1.73 20.95 29.89
C GLY A 212 0.96 20.07 30.89
N ARG A 213 1.57 18.99 31.36
CA ARG A 213 0.88 17.98 32.20
C ARG A 213 0.77 18.39 33.67
N ASP A 214 1.82 19.00 34.21
CA ASP A 214 1.89 19.37 35.63
C ASP A 214 2.16 20.87 35.88
N GLY A 215 2.46 21.63 34.82
CA GLY A 215 2.75 23.07 34.89
C GLY A 215 4.11 23.41 35.48
N SER A 216 4.97 22.42 35.74
CA SER A 216 6.30 22.65 36.29
C SER A 216 7.26 23.21 35.23
N PRO A 217 8.16 24.15 35.59
CA PRO A 217 9.17 24.62 34.66
C PRO A 217 10.21 23.53 34.38
N PHE A 218 10.65 23.40 33.12
CA PHE A 218 11.81 22.56 32.80
C PHE A 218 13.08 23.05 33.49
N GLU A 219 13.98 22.12 33.80
CA GLU A 219 15.24 22.40 34.51
C GLU A 219 16.14 23.38 33.74
N GLU A 220 16.14 23.31 32.41
CA GLU A 220 16.96 24.17 31.55
C GLU A 220 16.12 24.96 30.53
N ARG A 221 16.57 26.20 30.24
CA ARG A 221 16.02 27.00 29.16
C ARG A 221 16.27 26.32 27.80
N THR A 222 15.20 26.19 27.02
CA THR A 222 15.19 25.41 25.78
C THR A 222 15.06 26.32 24.58
N THR A 223 15.71 25.99 23.47
CA THR A 223 15.59 26.75 22.21
C THR A 223 14.19 26.57 21.61
N VAL A 224 13.50 27.69 21.38
CA VAL A 224 12.17 27.72 20.74
C VAL A 224 12.23 28.74 19.62
N GLY A 225 11.56 28.44 18.51
CA GLY A 225 11.45 29.38 17.41
C GLY A 225 10.67 28.83 16.23
N VAL A 226 10.83 29.47 15.08
CA VAL A 226 10.03 29.16 13.89
C VAL A 226 10.92 28.52 12.85
N MET A 227 10.60 27.27 12.50
CA MET A 227 11.30 26.49 11.47
C MET A 227 10.34 26.12 10.35
N HIS A 228 10.82 26.12 9.11
CA HIS A 228 10.04 25.63 7.99
C HIS A 228 10.08 24.10 7.90
N MET A 229 8.92 23.46 8.07
CA MET A 229 8.74 22.01 8.02
C MET A 229 7.85 21.60 6.84
N ILE A 230 8.26 20.53 6.15
CA ILE A 230 7.63 20.01 4.93
C ILE A 230 7.12 18.59 5.20
N LYS A 231 5.88 18.29 4.77
CA LYS A 231 5.37 16.92 4.72
C LYS A 231 5.88 16.23 3.45
N LEU A 232 6.53 15.08 3.62
CA LEU A 232 7.01 14.30 2.48
C LEU A 232 5.91 13.39 1.92
N HIS A 233 6.03 13.03 0.65
CA HIS A 233 5.20 12.01 -0.03
C HIS A 233 5.20 10.64 0.69
N HIS A 234 6.19 10.37 1.53
CA HIS A 234 6.28 9.13 2.30
C HIS A 234 5.25 9.09 3.44
N MET A 235 4.00 8.75 3.10
CA MET A 235 2.90 8.53 4.04
C MET A 235 2.87 7.07 4.52
N VAL A 236 2.41 6.87 5.75
CA VAL A 236 2.34 5.52 6.33
C VAL A 236 1.24 4.67 5.68
N SER A 237 0.12 5.30 5.32
CA SER A 237 -1.04 4.65 4.68
C SER A 237 -0.64 3.88 3.43
N ASP A 238 0.32 4.41 2.68
CA ASP A 238 0.75 3.82 1.41
C ASP A 238 1.74 2.67 1.64
N LYS A 239 2.35 2.57 2.82
CA LYS A 239 3.41 1.60 3.13
C LYS A 239 2.95 0.40 3.94
N ILE A 240 1.87 0.52 4.71
CA ILE A 240 1.33 -0.64 5.42
C ILE A 240 0.82 -1.64 4.38
N HIS A 241 1.29 -2.87 4.51
CA HIS A 241 0.89 -4.01 3.70
C HIS A 241 0.89 -5.25 4.58
N ALA A 242 -0.17 -6.03 4.50
CA ALA A 242 -0.31 -7.29 5.20
C ALA A 242 -0.98 -8.31 4.26
N ARG A 243 -0.50 -9.55 4.33
CA ARG A 243 -1.00 -10.66 3.54
C ARG A 243 -1.25 -11.84 4.47
N SER A 244 -2.42 -12.47 4.32
CA SER A 244 -2.68 -13.80 4.88
C SER A 244 -2.44 -14.84 3.79
N THR A 245 -3.38 -14.98 2.87
CA THR A 245 -3.26 -15.72 1.61
C THR A 245 -3.34 -14.74 0.43
N GLY A 246 -2.98 -15.19 -0.77
CA GLY A 246 -2.97 -14.35 -1.96
C GLY A 246 -2.47 -15.11 -3.18
N PRO A 247 -2.26 -14.43 -4.31
CA PRO A 247 -1.85 -15.09 -5.55
C PRO A 247 -0.41 -15.60 -5.49
N TYR A 248 -0.14 -16.58 -6.34
CA TYR A 248 1.13 -17.31 -6.45
C TYR A 248 1.66 -17.25 -7.88
N THR A 249 2.96 -17.43 -8.04
CA THR A 249 3.60 -17.56 -9.35
C THR A 249 3.25 -18.89 -9.99
N MET A 250 3.07 -18.91 -11.32
CA MET A 250 2.72 -20.14 -12.05
C MET A 250 3.81 -21.22 -11.96
N VAL A 251 5.08 -20.81 -12.06
CA VAL A 251 6.21 -21.76 -12.14
C VAL A 251 6.67 -22.19 -10.76
N THR A 252 7.09 -21.24 -9.92
CA THR A 252 7.69 -21.57 -8.62
C THR A 252 6.66 -21.80 -7.51
N GLN A 253 5.38 -21.52 -7.76
CA GLN A 253 4.30 -21.62 -6.76
C GLN A 253 4.55 -20.78 -5.49
N GLN A 254 5.39 -19.75 -5.59
CA GLN A 254 5.72 -18.84 -4.49
C GLN A 254 4.76 -17.65 -4.47
N PRO A 255 4.50 -17.05 -3.29
CA PRO A 255 3.77 -15.79 -3.19
C PRO A 255 4.31 -14.72 -4.15
N LEU A 256 3.43 -14.08 -4.92
CA LEU A 256 3.81 -12.94 -5.75
C LEU A 256 4.43 -11.81 -4.92
N GLY A 257 5.20 -10.93 -5.55
CA GLY A 257 5.83 -9.79 -4.89
C GLY A 257 5.01 -8.50 -5.03
N GLY A 258 5.17 -7.58 -4.08
CA GLY A 258 4.65 -6.22 -4.19
C GLY A 258 3.22 -6.01 -3.67
N LYS A 259 2.96 -4.80 -3.17
CA LYS A 259 1.68 -4.44 -2.52
C LYS A 259 0.49 -4.50 -3.48
N ALA A 260 0.68 -4.09 -4.73
CA ALA A 260 -0.38 -4.07 -5.74
C ALA A 260 -0.98 -5.46 -6.02
N GLN A 261 -0.16 -6.51 -5.91
CA GLN A 261 -0.55 -7.89 -6.17
C GLN A 261 -0.92 -8.66 -4.90
N ASN A 262 -1.15 -7.97 -3.78
CA ASN A 262 -1.25 -8.60 -2.44
C ASN A 262 -0.09 -9.56 -2.17
N GLY A 263 1.12 -9.13 -2.51
CA GLY A 263 2.32 -9.96 -2.52
C GLY A 263 2.83 -10.34 -1.13
N GLY A 264 3.61 -11.41 -1.05
CA GLY A 264 4.32 -11.82 0.15
C GLY A 264 5.56 -10.96 0.41
N GLN A 265 6.03 -10.97 1.65
CA GLN A 265 7.32 -10.36 1.99
C GLN A 265 8.44 -11.35 1.68
N ARG A 266 9.51 -10.88 1.06
CA ARG A 266 10.68 -11.72 0.79
C ARG A 266 11.35 -12.10 2.09
N PHE A 267 11.49 -13.41 2.31
CA PHE A 267 12.36 -13.98 3.34
C PHE A 267 13.67 -14.36 2.67
N GLY A 268 14.71 -13.54 2.85
CA GLY A 268 15.98 -13.70 2.16
C GLY A 268 16.94 -14.63 2.90
N GLU A 269 18.09 -14.85 2.27
CA GLU A 269 19.18 -15.67 2.82
C GLU A 269 19.66 -15.15 4.18
N MET A 270 19.76 -13.82 4.35
CA MET A 270 20.16 -13.23 5.64
C MET A 270 19.15 -13.50 6.76
N GLU A 271 17.85 -13.51 6.44
CA GLU A 271 16.80 -13.85 7.39
C GLU A 271 16.77 -15.35 7.71
N VAL A 272 17.09 -16.21 6.73
CA VAL A 272 17.30 -17.65 6.95
C VAL A 272 18.43 -17.87 7.95
N TRP A 273 19.60 -17.28 7.72
CA TRP A 273 20.73 -17.37 8.65
C TRP A 273 20.40 -16.89 10.05
N ALA A 274 19.55 -15.86 10.18
CA ALA A 274 19.10 -15.39 11.47
C ALA A 274 18.33 -16.52 12.22
N LEU A 275 17.38 -17.19 11.57
CA LEU A 275 16.64 -18.29 12.18
C LEU A 275 17.51 -19.52 12.47
N GLU A 276 18.46 -19.82 11.58
CA GLU A 276 19.46 -20.89 11.80
C GLU A 276 20.29 -20.61 13.05
N ALA A 277 20.78 -19.38 13.23
CA ALA A 277 21.55 -18.97 14.40
C ALA A 277 20.76 -19.08 15.71
N TYR A 278 19.44 -18.86 15.67
CA TYR A 278 18.56 -19.10 16.81
C TYR A 278 18.26 -20.59 17.07
N GLY A 279 18.59 -21.48 16.14
CA GLY A 279 18.17 -22.88 16.20
C GLY A 279 16.67 -23.07 15.99
N ALA A 280 16.00 -22.12 15.33
CA ALA A 280 14.55 -22.10 15.14
C ALA A 280 14.12 -23.00 13.98
N ALA A 281 14.43 -24.29 14.06
CA ALA A 281 14.27 -25.26 12.97
C ALA A 281 12.82 -25.34 12.45
N ALA A 282 11.83 -25.46 13.34
CA ALA A 282 10.42 -25.54 12.94
C ALA A 282 9.95 -24.24 12.27
N THR A 283 10.33 -23.08 12.80
CA THR A 283 9.96 -21.78 12.23
C THR A 283 10.57 -21.58 10.85
N LEU A 284 11.84 -21.95 10.68
CA LEU A 284 12.50 -21.90 9.38
C LEU A 284 11.83 -22.86 8.39
N GLN A 285 11.54 -24.09 8.82
CA GLN A 285 10.85 -25.08 8.00
C GLN A 285 9.50 -24.55 7.52
N GLU A 286 8.70 -23.93 8.40
CA GLU A 286 7.42 -23.32 8.00
C GLU A 286 7.59 -22.21 6.94
N MET A 287 8.60 -21.36 7.09
CA MET A 287 8.86 -20.24 6.16
C MET A 287 9.24 -20.73 4.76
N ILE A 288 10.00 -21.82 4.66
CA ILE A 288 10.46 -22.40 3.38
C ILE A 288 9.52 -23.46 2.80
N THR A 289 8.40 -23.77 3.46
CA THR A 289 7.41 -24.77 3.00
C THR A 289 5.99 -24.20 3.01
N ILE A 290 5.22 -24.41 4.09
CA ILE A 290 3.77 -24.15 4.18
C ILE A 290 3.40 -22.67 4.03
N LYS A 291 4.33 -21.73 4.26
CA LYS A 291 4.11 -20.29 4.05
C LYS A 291 4.53 -19.80 2.66
N SER A 292 5.10 -20.68 1.83
CA SER A 292 5.61 -20.36 0.51
C SER A 292 5.04 -21.31 -0.56
N ASP A 293 5.77 -22.35 -0.93
CA ASP A 293 5.61 -23.14 -2.16
C ASP A 293 5.30 -24.62 -1.92
N ASP A 294 5.07 -25.05 -0.67
CA ASP A 294 4.41 -26.33 -0.42
C ASP A 294 2.90 -26.20 -0.70
N VAL A 295 2.50 -26.51 -1.94
CA VAL A 295 1.12 -26.36 -2.44
C VAL A 295 0.12 -27.15 -1.58
N TYR A 296 0.50 -28.36 -1.19
CA TYR A 296 -0.37 -29.22 -0.39
C TYR A 296 -0.38 -28.81 1.08
N GLY A 297 0.81 -28.58 1.64
CA GLY A 297 0.98 -28.19 3.04
C GLY A 297 0.35 -26.85 3.35
N ARG A 298 0.42 -25.86 2.45
CA ARG A 298 -0.23 -24.55 2.66
C ARG A 298 -1.76 -24.66 2.69
N ALA A 299 -2.35 -25.47 1.81
CA ALA A 299 -3.79 -25.67 1.76
C ALA A 299 -4.31 -26.34 3.03
N LYS A 300 -3.61 -27.40 3.46
CA LYS A 300 -3.89 -28.07 4.74
C LYS A 300 -3.65 -27.19 5.95
N ALA A 301 -2.57 -26.40 5.97
CA ALA A 301 -2.30 -25.49 7.07
C ALA A 301 -3.44 -24.47 7.23
N TYR A 302 -3.96 -23.93 6.11
CA TYR A 302 -5.12 -23.05 6.13
C TYR A 302 -6.37 -23.75 6.67
N GLU A 303 -6.66 -24.97 6.21
CA GLU A 303 -7.77 -25.78 6.70
C GLU A 303 -7.65 -26.09 8.21
N SER A 304 -6.47 -26.50 8.67
CA SER A 304 -6.17 -26.78 10.08
C SER A 304 -6.36 -25.53 10.94
N ILE A 305 -5.95 -24.35 10.48
CA ILE A 305 -6.16 -23.08 11.19
C ILE A 305 -7.65 -22.77 11.34
N ILE A 306 -8.46 -23.01 10.30
CA ILE A 306 -9.92 -22.79 10.37
C ILE A 306 -10.59 -23.78 11.32
N LYS A 307 -10.14 -25.04 11.32
CA LYS A 307 -10.69 -26.12 12.14
C LYS A 307 -10.14 -26.17 13.57
N ASP A 308 -9.17 -25.33 13.90
CA ASP A 308 -8.42 -25.37 15.18
C ASP A 308 -7.74 -26.74 15.41
N GLU A 309 -7.23 -27.34 14.34
CA GLU A 309 -6.50 -28.61 14.34
C GLU A 309 -4.98 -28.36 14.28
N PRO A 310 -4.15 -29.27 14.81
CA PRO A 310 -2.70 -29.13 14.70
C PRO A 310 -2.26 -29.21 13.24
N ILE A 311 -1.40 -28.27 12.83
CA ILE A 311 -0.82 -28.24 11.48
C ILE A 311 0.02 -29.49 11.28
N VAL A 312 -0.35 -30.28 10.27
CA VAL A 312 0.39 -31.49 9.87
C VAL A 312 1.66 -31.08 9.11
N GLY A 313 2.75 -31.79 9.36
CA GLY A 313 4.08 -31.46 8.85
C GLY A 313 4.15 -31.29 7.32
N PRO A 314 5.12 -30.49 6.83
CA PRO A 314 5.21 -30.10 5.43
C PRO A 314 5.59 -31.26 4.52
N LYS A 315 5.26 -31.10 3.24
CA LYS A 315 5.76 -31.92 2.13
C LYS A 315 6.94 -31.23 1.45
N LEU A 316 7.40 -31.82 0.35
CA LEU A 316 8.46 -31.25 -0.49
C LEU A 316 8.02 -29.91 -1.09
N PRO A 317 8.84 -28.86 -0.99
CA PRO A 317 8.62 -27.59 -1.69
C PRO A 317 8.54 -27.76 -3.21
N GLU A 318 7.65 -27.02 -3.88
CA GLU A 318 7.55 -27.08 -5.34
C GLU A 318 8.81 -26.54 -6.03
N SER A 319 9.51 -25.58 -5.42
CA SER A 319 10.80 -25.11 -5.93
C SER A 319 11.86 -26.20 -6.06
N PHE A 320 11.82 -27.23 -5.20
CA PHE A 320 12.70 -28.39 -5.32
C PHE A 320 12.32 -29.26 -6.53
N ASN A 321 11.03 -29.46 -6.77
CA ASN A 321 10.54 -30.21 -7.94
C ASN A 321 10.93 -29.50 -9.24
N VAL A 322 10.78 -28.17 -9.28
CA VAL A 322 11.22 -27.32 -10.40
C VAL A 322 12.72 -27.48 -10.63
N LEU A 323 13.55 -27.39 -9.57
CA LEU A 323 15.00 -27.58 -9.66
C LEU A 323 15.38 -28.94 -10.26
N VAL A 324 14.74 -30.02 -9.79
CA VAL A 324 14.99 -31.37 -10.32
C VAL A 324 14.67 -31.44 -11.81
N LYS A 325 13.54 -30.87 -12.24
CA LYS A 325 13.13 -30.85 -13.65
C LYS A 325 14.04 -29.98 -14.51
N GLU A 326 14.54 -28.86 -14.00
CA GLU A 326 15.52 -28.01 -14.70
C GLU A 326 16.86 -28.74 -14.89
N LEU A 327 17.36 -29.46 -13.88
CA LEU A 327 18.57 -30.27 -13.98
C LEU A 327 18.41 -31.43 -14.97
N GLN A 328 17.26 -32.11 -14.94
CA GLN A 328 16.92 -33.17 -15.90
C GLN A 328 16.82 -32.64 -17.33
N GLY A 329 16.31 -31.42 -17.52
CA GLY A 329 16.29 -30.73 -18.81
C GLY A 329 17.69 -30.50 -19.41
N LEU A 330 18.73 -30.44 -18.57
CA LEU A 330 20.13 -30.37 -18.98
C LEU A 330 20.77 -31.76 -19.21
N GLY A 331 20.02 -32.85 -19.04
CA GLY A 331 20.53 -34.22 -19.11
C GLY A 331 21.24 -34.68 -17.84
N LEU A 332 21.06 -33.99 -16.72
CA LEU A 332 21.59 -34.40 -15.41
C LEU A 332 20.54 -35.23 -14.66
N ARG A 333 20.89 -36.45 -14.27
CA ARG A 333 20.02 -37.30 -13.46
C ARG A 333 20.15 -36.94 -11.97
N VAL A 334 19.02 -36.78 -11.30
CA VAL A 334 18.92 -36.53 -9.86
C VAL A 334 18.10 -37.65 -9.24
N ASP A 335 18.69 -38.41 -8.32
CA ASP A 335 18.03 -39.50 -7.60
C ASP A 335 18.01 -39.18 -6.09
N LEU A 336 16.96 -39.62 -5.39
CA LEU A 336 16.85 -39.55 -3.94
C LEU A 336 17.32 -40.88 -3.35
N LEU A 337 18.20 -40.81 -2.35
CA LEU A 337 18.74 -42.00 -1.67
C LEU A 337 18.02 -42.17 -0.33
N ASP A 338 17.47 -43.36 -0.10
CA ASP A 338 17.01 -43.75 1.21
C ASP A 338 18.13 -44.51 1.94
N GLU A 339 18.61 -43.96 3.06
CA GLU A 339 19.66 -44.57 3.88
C GLU A 339 19.22 -45.89 4.54
N SER A 340 17.91 -46.14 4.65
CA SER A 340 17.37 -47.30 5.37
C SER A 340 17.17 -48.55 4.50
N GLU A 341 16.99 -48.39 3.19
CA GLU A 341 16.66 -49.50 2.27
C GLU A 341 17.73 -49.76 1.19
N ASP A 342 18.83 -49.00 1.15
CA ASP A 342 19.82 -49.03 0.04
C ASP A 342 19.14 -48.90 -1.34
N ALA A 343 17.96 -48.26 -1.35
CA ALA A 343 17.10 -48.11 -2.50
C ALA A 343 17.35 -46.74 -3.14
N ILE A 344 17.73 -46.76 -4.42
CA ILE A 344 17.80 -45.56 -5.23
C ILE A 344 16.40 -45.28 -5.73
N ILE A 345 15.77 -44.22 -5.21
CA ILE A 345 14.45 -43.79 -5.65
C ILE A 345 14.67 -42.68 -6.67
N ASP A 346 14.22 -42.91 -7.91
CA ASP A 346 14.22 -41.84 -8.90
C ASP A 346 13.35 -40.68 -8.38
N ALA A 347 13.90 -39.48 -8.37
CA ALA A 347 13.17 -38.29 -7.92
C ALA A 347 11.85 -38.12 -8.69
N GLU A 348 11.76 -38.60 -9.93
CA GLU A 348 10.55 -38.59 -10.73
C GLU A 348 9.42 -39.47 -10.15
N GLN A 349 9.74 -40.59 -9.50
CA GLN A 349 8.74 -41.46 -8.85
C GLN A 349 8.18 -40.83 -7.58
N VAL A 350 9.00 -40.08 -6.84
CA VAL A 350 8.56 -39.33 -5.65
C VAL A 350 7.69 -38.15 -6.06
N ILE A 351 8.12 -37.37 -7.06
CA ILE A 351 7.32 -36.26 -7.61
C ILE A 351 5.97 -36.77 -8.13
N GLY A 352 5.96 -37.89 -8.87
CA GLY A 352 4.75 -38.50 -9.41
C GLY A 352 3.80 -39.09 -8.35
N SER A 353 4.31 -39.56 -7.22
CA SER A 353 3.47 -40.12 -6.13
C SER A 353 2.84 -39.03 -5.25
N VAL A 354 3.49 -37.87 -5.09
CA VAL A 354 2.91 -36.70 -4.41
C VAL A 354 1.67 -36.16 -5.14
N ILE A 355 1.63 -36.28 -6.47
CA ILE A 355 0.50 -35.90 -7.33
C ILE A 355 -0.72 -36.83 -7.14
N ASN A 356 -0.51 -38.08 -6.70
CA ASN A 356 -1.58 -39.08 -6.50
C ASN A 356 -2.18 -39.09 -5.08
N GLY A 357 -1.84 -38.11 -4.23
CA GLY A 357 -2.67 -37.83 -3.06
C GLY A 357 -4.02 -37.29 -3.56
N GLU A 358 -5.13 -37.85 -3.06
CA GLU A 358 -6.51 -37.52 -3.45
C GLU A 358 -6.68 -36.04 -3.82
N PRO A 359 -7.47 -35.72 -4.88
CA PRO A 359 -7.72 -34.34 -5.23
C PRO A 359 -8.34 -33.68 -4.01
N VAL A 360 -7.55 -32.85 -3.32
CA VAL A 360 -8.09 -31.91 -2.37
C VAL A 360 -8.98 -31.05 -3.23
N ALA A 361 -10.30 -31.15 -3.02
CA ALA A 361 -11.25 -30.22 -3.60
C ALA A 361 -10.60 -28.85 -3.47
N ALA A 362 -10.34 -28.21 -4.61
CA ALA A 362 -9.77 -26.88 -4.64
C ALA A 362 -10.45 -26.09 -3.52
N ILE A 363 -9.66 -25.57 -2.57
CA ILE A 363 -10.16 -24.52 -1.67
C ILE A 363 -10.95 -23.60 -2.59
N PRO A 364 -12.24 -23.34 -2.33
CA PRO A 364 -13.10 -22.62 -3.25
C PRO A 364 -12.29 -21.44 -3.71
N ASP A 365 -11.94 -21.55 -4.97
CA ASP A 365 -10.96 -20.71 -5.57
C ASP A 365 -11.53 -19.31 -5.43
N LEU A 366 -10.87 -18.47 -4.62
CA LEU A 366 -11.14 -17.04 -4.63
C LEU A 366 -10.50 -16.46 -5.90
N GLY A 367 -10.91 -17.00 -7.05
CA GLY A 367 -10.66 -16.54 -8.40
C GLY A 367 -9.26 -16.71 -8.99
N GLU A 368 -8.90 -17.93 -9.35
CA GLU A 368 -8.17 -18.35 -10.53
C GLU A 368 -9.12 -18.26 -11.73
N ASP A 369 -9.21 -17.04 -12.25
CA ASP A 369 -8.87 -16.88 -13.67
C ASP A 369 -7.94 -15.68 -13.71
N GLY A 370 -6.72 -15.89 -13.23
CA GLY A 370 -5.61 -15.02 -13.56
C GLY A 370 -5.23 -15.24 -15.01
N GLU A 371 -6.07 -14.77 -15.96
CA GLU A 371 -5.45 -13.96 -17.00
C GLU A 371 -4.67 -12.92 -16.20
N ILE A 372 -3.35 -12.85 -16.46
CA ILE A 372 -2.58 -11.70 -16.05
C ILE A 372 -3.43 -10.53 -16.51
N GLU A 373 -4.10 -9.85 -15.58
CA GLU A 373 -4.37 -8.45 -15.78
C GLU A 373 -2.96 -7.96 -16.11
N GLU A 374 -2.72 -7.64 -17.37
CA GLU A 374 -2.04 -6.38 -17.64
C GLU A 374 -2.87 -5.37 -16.84
N THR A 375 -2.62 -5.29 -15.53
CA THR A 375 -2.49 -4.03 -14.86
C THR A 375 -1.47 -3.37 -15.76
N VAL A 376 -1.99 -2.63 -16.74
CA VAL A 376 -1.26 -1.57 -17.38
C VAL A 376 -0.58 -0.93 -16.19
N VAL A 377 0.73 -1.17 -16.10
CA VAL A 377 1.59 -0.48 -15.16
C VAL A 377 1.09 0.95 -15.23
N ASP A 378 0.83 1.59 -14.09
CA ASP A 378 0.61 3.02 -14.09
C ASP A 378 1.86 3.63 -14.77
N GLU A 379 1.82 3.76 -16.09
CA GLU A 379 2.78 4.50 -16.91
C GLU A 379 2.66 5.99 -16.57
N ALA A 380 1.80 6.35 -15.61
CA ALA A 380 1.77 7.61 -14.89
C ALA A 380 3.15 8.05 -14.35
N ASP A 381 4.08 7.12 -14.09
CA ASP A 381 5.46 7.48 -13.69
C ASP A 381 6.40 7.81 -14.87
N ASP A 382 5.98 7.65 -16.14
CA ASP A 382 6.73 8.01 -17.35
C ASP A 382 6.01 9.04 -18.25
N PHE A 383 5.04 9.79 -17.71
CA PHE A 383 4.55 10.98 -18.42
C PHE A 383 5.49 12.15 -18.18
N GLY A 384 6.29 12.44 -19.21
CA GLY A 384 7.04 13.67 -19.33
C GLY A 384 6.15 14.90 -19.12
N ASP A 385 6.75 15.90 -18.46
CA ASP A 385 6.29 17.27 -18.25
C ASP A 385 5.05 17.65 -19.09
N LEU A 386 3.86 17.49 -18.51
CA LEU A 386 2.65 18.14 -18.99
C LEU A 386 2.85 19.64 -18.73
N GLY A 387 3.44 20.30 -19.71
CA GLY A 387 3.77 21.72 -19.66
C GLY A 387 2.62 22.57 -19.13
N ASP A 388 2.99 23.61 -18.38
CA ASP A 388 2.12 24.65 -17.84
C ASP A 388 1.02 25.04 -18.85
N GLY A 389 -0.22 24.58 -18.63
CA GLY A 389 -1.33 24.93 -19.52
C GLY A 389 -2.65 24.19 -19.40
N VAL A 390 -2.83 23.21 -18.50
CA VAL A 390 -4.12 22.52 -18.35
C VAL A 390 -4.94 23.17 -17.23
N SER A 391 -5.74 24.17 -17.59
CA SER A 391 -6.81 24.66 -16.71
C SER A 391 -7.99 23.70 -16.74
N ILE A 392 -8.50 23.37 -15.55
CA ILE A 392 -9.81 22.75 -15.37
C ILE A 392 -10.83 23.78 -15.88
N GLN A 393 -11.55 23.48 -16.96
CA GLN A 393 -12.69 24.29 -17.36
C GLN A 393 -13.82 24.03 -16.35
N ASP A 394 -14.14 25.06 -15.57
CA ASP A 394 -15.36 25.13 -14.77
C ASP A 394 -16.57 25.08 -15.71
N ILE A 395 -17.53 24.20 -15.42
CA ILE A 395 -18.81 24.13 -16.14
C ILE A 395 -19.70 25.27 -15.62
N ASP A 396 -19.58 26.43 -16.26
CA ASP A 396 -20.62 27.46 -16.29
C ASP A 396 -21.01 27.86 -17.74
N GLU A 397 -20.51 27.16 -18.76
CA GLU A 397 -20.90 27.37 -20.16
C GLU A 397 -21.64 26.14 -20.72
N VAL A 398 -22.88 25.97 -20.28
CA VAL A 398 -23.89 25.26 -21.07
C VAL A 398 -24.48 26.30 -22.03
N GLU A 399 -23.98 26.38 -23.26
CA GLU A 399 -24.66 27.14 -24.30
C GLU A 399 -26.03 26.51 -24.58
N GLU A 400 -27.08 27.29 -24.31
CA GLU A 400 -28.46 26.98 -24.69
C GLU A 400 -28.53 26.68 -26.19
N ILE A 401 -28.97 25.46 -26.52
CA ILE A 401 -29.43 25.12 -27.86
C ILE A 401 -30.67 25.99 -28.14
N LYS A 402 -30.50 27.05 -28.94
CA LYS A 402 -31.62 27.79 -29.52
C LYS A 402 -32.33 26.88 -30.52
N GLU A 403 -33.55 26.49 -30.19
CA GLU A 403 -34.57 26.16 -31.19
C GLU A 403 -34.80 27.37 -32.09
N GLU A 404 -34.74 27.18 -33.41
CA GLU A 404 -35.58 27.92 -34.35
C GLU A 404 -35.71 27.17 -35.69
N ALA A 405 -36.97 26.79 -35.95
CA ALA A 405 -37.68 26.55 -37.22
C ALA A 405 -37.05 25.76 -38.37
#